data_AF-A0AAU6RRI9-F1
#
_entry.id   AF-A0AAU6RRI9-F1
#
_cell.length_a   1.000
_cell.length_b   1.000
_cell.length_c   1.000
_cell.angle_alpha   90.00
_cell.angle_beta   90.00
_cell.angle_gamma   90.00
#
_symmetry.space_group_name_H-M   'P 1'
#
loop_
_entity.id
_entity.type
_entity.pdbx_description
1 polymer ?
#
loop_
_entity_poly.entity_id
_entity_poly.type
_entity_poly.pdbx_seq_one_letter_code
_entity_poly.pdbx_strand_id
1 'polypeptide(L)' 'MKQSQEKIKSVVTLLSSLGVNISKTKSRLEVMRTLPNVAPAKLK' A
#
# COMPACT_ATOMS: atom_id res chain seq x y z
N MET A 1 -9.85 15.59 -9.01
CA MET A 1 -10.42 14.68 -7.99
C MET A 1 -10.38 13.18 -8.38
N LYS A 2 -10.32 12.78 -9.66
CA LYS A 2 -10.27 11.36 -10.07
C LYS A 2 -8.87 10.69 -9.97
N GLN A 3 -7.80 11.40 -10.33
CA GLN A 3 -6.42 10.85 -10.32
C GLN A 3 -5.94 10.33 -8.95
N SER A 4 -6.33 10.99 -7.85
CA SER A 4 -5.92 10.58 -6.51
C SER A 4 -6.56 9.25 -6.11
N GLN A 5 -7.78 8.96 -6.59
CA GLN A 5 -8.46 7.68 -6.32
C GLN A 5 -7.83 6.53 -7.08
N GLU A 6 -7.37 6.77 -8.31
CA GLU A 6 -6.66 5.76 -9.10
C GLU A 6 -5.32 5.40 -8.45
N LYS A 7 -4.54 6.39 -7.99
CA LYS A 7 -3.30 6.14 -7.25
C LYS A 7 -3.53 5.31 -5.99
N ILE A 8 -4.59 5.62 -5.23
CA ILE A 8 -4.94 4.85 -4.02
C ILE A 8 -5.30 3.41 -4.40
N LYS A 9 -6.10 3.20 -5.45
CA LYS A 9 -6.42 1.85 -5.94
C LYS A 9 -5.17 1.08 -6.33
N SER A 10 -4.25 1.67 -7.08
CA SER A 10 -2.99 1.01 -7.46
C SER A 10 -2.14 0.60 -6.26
N VAL A 11 -2.04 1.46 -5.24
CA VAL A 11 -1.31 1.14 -4.00
C VAL A 11 -2.02 0.02 -3.23
N VAL A 12 -3.34 0.08 -3.08
CA VAL A 12 -4.13 -0.98 -2.41
C VAL A 12 -3.95 -2.31 -3.12
N THR A 13 -4.02 -2.34 -4.46
CA THR A 13 -3.80 -3.56 -5.25
C THR A 13 -2.42 -4.14 -5.03
N LEU A 14 -1.36 -3.30 -5.11
CA LEU A 14 0.02 -3.75 -4.90
C LEU A 14 0.21 -4.37 -3.51
N LEU A 15 -0.28 -3.69 -2.48
CA LEU A 15 -0.11 -4.13 -1.10
C LEU A 15 -0.91 -5.40 -0.78
N SER A 16 -2.11 -5.55 -1.35
CA SER A 16 -2.87 -6.80 -1.28
C SER A 16 -2.12 -7.96 -1.93
N SER A 17 -1.45 -7.74 -3.06
CA SER A 17 -0.59 -8.76 -3.71
C SER A 17 0.62 -9.16 -2.86
N LEU A 18 1.07 -8.30 -1.95
CA LEU A 18 2.13 -8.60 -0.98
C LEU A 18 1.61 -9.32 0.29
N GLY A 19 0.33 -9.71 0.32
CA GLY A 19 -0.29 -10.41 1.44
C GLY A 19 -0.76 -9.49 2.57
N VAL A 20 -0.80 -8.18 2.35
CA VAL A 20 -1.25 -7.21 3.36
C VAL A 20 -2.78 -7.12 3.35
N ASN A 21 -3.42 -7.39 4.48
CA ASN A 21 -4.87 -7.27 4.60
C ASN A 21 -5.30 -5.80 4.82
N ILE A 22 -5.68 -5.13 3.72
CA ILE A 22 -6.08 -3.72 3.71
C ILE A 22 -7.61 -3.61 3.74
N SER A 23 -8.15 -3.11 4.84
CA SER A 23 -9.56 -2.69 4.92
C SER A 23 -9.72 -1.23 4.49
N LYS A 24 -10.88 -0.88 3.92
CA LYS A 24 -11.18 0.45 3.33
C LYS A 24 -10.97 1.63 4.28
N THR A 25 -10.91 1.40 5.59
CA THR A 25 -10.77 2.43 6.63
C THR A 25 -9.41 2.44 7.34
N LYS A 26 -8.43 1.60 6.96
CA LYS A 26 -7.14 1.59 7.67
C LYS A 26 -6.29 2.82 7.32
N SER A 27 -5.64 3.38 8.34
CA SER A 27 -4.69 4.48 8.14
C SER A 27 -3.45 4.00 7.38
N ARG A 28 -2.88 4.87 6.53
CA ARG A 28 -1.60 4.61 5.84
C ARG A 28 -0.51 4.14 6.81
N LEU A 29 -0.49 4.68 8.02
CA LEU A 29 0.50 4.35 9.05
C LEU A 29 0.34 2.90 9.55
N GLU A 30 -0.89 2.44 9.76
CA GLU A 30 -1.15 1.06 10.17
C GLU A 30 -0.78 0.08 9.07
N VAL A 31 -1.10 0.42 7.82
CA VAL A 31 -0.69 -0.37 6.65
C VAL A 31 0.83 -0.51 6.62
N MET A 32 1.58 0.59 6.76
CA MET A 32 3.06 0.57 6.79
C MET A 32 3.63 -0.33 7.90
N ARG A 33 2.97 -0.44 9.06
CA ARG A 33 3.41 -1.32 10.15
C ARG A 33 3.18 -2.80 9.89
N THR A 34 2.21 -3.13 9.02
CA THR A 34 1.91 -4.53 8.62
C THR A 34 2.71 -4.99 7.41
N LEU A 35 3.37 -4.09 6.71
CA LEU A 35 4.25 -4.48 5.61
C LEU A 35 5.51 -5.14 6.19
N PRO A 36 6.00 -6.23 5.57
CA PRO A 36 7.32 -6.74 5.89
C PRO A 36 8.33 -5.60 5.68
N ASN A 37 9.30 -5.48 6.59
CA ASN A 37 10.34 -4.45 6.53
C ASN A 37 11.31 -4.76 5.37
N VAL A 38 10.81 -4.63 4.15
CA VAL A 38 11.59 -4.75 2.94
C VAL A 38 12.42 -3.49 2.85
N ALA A 39 13.74 -3.64 2.94
CA ALA A 39 14.69 -2.56 2.69
C ALA A 39 14.24 -1.83 1.40
N PRO A 40 14.26 -0.48 1.38
CA PRO A 40 13.75 0.28 0.24
C PRO A 40 14.41 -0.28 -1.02
N ALA A 41 13.59 -0.83 -1.91
CA ALA A 41 14.08 -1.37 -3.16
C ALA A 41 14.83 -0.24 -3.87
N LYS A 42 16.17 -0.35 -3.94
CA LYS A 42 16.99 0.52 -4.77
C LYS A 42 16.53 0.29 -6.20
N LEU A 43 15.65 1.17 -6.69
CA LEU A 43 15.38 1.31 -8.11
C LEU A 43 16.73 1.66 -8.75
N LYS A 44 17.28 0.70 -9.51
CA LYS A 44 18.46 0.90 -10.34
C LYS A 44 18.12 1.81 -11.50
#